data_AF-A0A7W0GSP1-F1
#
_entry.id   AF-A0A7W0GSP1-F1
#
_cell.length_a   1.000
_cell.length_b   1.000
_cell.length_c   1.000
_cell.angle_alpha   90.00
_cell.angle_beta   90.00
_cell.angle_gamma   90.00
#
_symmetry.space_group_name_H-M   'P 1'
#
loop_
_entity.id
_entity.type
_entity.pdbx_description
1 polymer ?
#
loop_
_entity_poly.entity_id
_entity_poly.type
_entity_poly.pdbx_seq_one_letter_code
_entity_poly.pdbx_strand_id
1 'polypeptide(L)'
;PQFVVAEYRPITIEQYREHQGVDPVLPLAYTMDIETLALPDFRERVGLQLERTMRLGNMRLEQQQRYLEDIAAEEERCYQLGALSATSGRIVCLAVHVGPVPELEIEGVEHNQSEHVFGIDADGYEEDEKRALTGFLNLLKDFDPDTDEIVGHNILGFDLPFIFQR
;
A
#
# COMPACT_ATOMS: atom_id res chain seq x y z
N PRO A 1 -4.81 -18.06 -36.93
CA PRO A 1 -3.57 -17.73 -37.66
C PRO A 1 -2.41 -17.60 -36.68
N GLN A 2 -1.36 -18.41 -36.82
CA GLN A 2 -0.17 -18.35 -35.98
C GLN A 2 0.84 -17.44 -36.70
N PHE A 3 1.23 -16.34 -36.07
CA PHE A 3 2.23 -15.43 -36.62
C PHE A 3 3.62 -15.94 -36.23
N VAL A 4 4.56 -15.91 -37.17
CA VAL A 4 5.96 -16.25 -36.91
C VAL A 4 6.73 -14.94 -36.88
N VAL A 5 7.23 -14.56 -35.71
CA VAL A 5 8.11 -13.40 -35.56
C VAL A 5 9.49 -13.78 -36.09
N ALA A 6 9.91 -13.16 -37.20
CA ALA A 6 11.18 -13.45 -37.85
C ALA A 6 12.35 -12.65 -37.25
N GLU A 7 12.09 -11.45 -36.73
CA GLU A 7 13.11 -10.55 -36.19
C GLU A 7 12.49 -9.56 -35.20
N TYR A 8 13.24 -9.21 -34.16
CA TYR A 8 12.97 -8.06 -33.29
C TYR A 8 13.92 -6.92 -33.67
N ARG A 9 13.36 -5.75 -33.98
CA ARG A 9 14.14 -4.52 -34.22
C ARG A 9 13.67 -3.42 -33.26
N PRO A 10 14.60 -2.70 -32.61
CA PRO A 10 14.23 -1.49 -31.88
C PRO A 10 13.71 -0.44 -32.86
N ILE A 11 12.70 0.32 -32.44
CA ILE A 11 12.14 1.43 -33.19
C ILE A 11 12.11 2.69 -32.31
N THR A 12 12.10 3.86 -32.93
CA THR A 12 11.90 5.13 -32.23
C THR A 12 10.41 5.41 -32.02
N ILE A 13 10.07 6.39 -31.17
CA ILE A 13 8.69 6.81 -30.96
C ILE A 13 8.07 7.35 -32.24
N GLU A 14 8.84 8.10 -33.05
CA GLU A 14 8.38 8.63 -34.33
C GLU A 14 7.98 7.50 -35.28
N GLN A 15 8.78 6.43 -35.33
CA GLN A 15 8.47 5.24 -36.12
C GLN A 15 7.25 4.52 -35.57
N TYR A 16 7.10 4.41 -34.25
CA TYR A 16 5.90 3.85 -33.63
C TYR A 16 4.65 4.64 -34.03
N ARG A 17 4.69 5.98 -33.92
CA ARG A 17 3.59 6.88 -34.33
C ARG A 17 3.28 6.76 -35.81
N GLU A 18 4.30 6.67 -36.67
CA GLU A 18 4.11 6.49 -38.12
C GLU A 18 3.42 5.16 -38.43
N HIS A 19 3.78 4.08 -37.73
CA HIS A 19 3.24 2.75 -37.97
C HIS A 19 1.87 2.50 -37.33
N GLN A 20 1.63 3.03 -36.13
CA GLN A 20 0.43 2.74 -35.32
C GLN A 20 -0.58 3.89 -35.32
N GLY A 21 -0.18 5.12 -35.68
CA GLY A 21 -1.04 6.31 -35.65
C GLY A 21 -1.43 6.77 -34.25
N VAL A 22 -0.78 6.24 -33.22
CA VAL A 22 -1.02 6.54 -31.80
C VAL A 22 0.30 6.64 -31.05
N ASP A 23 0.28 7.28 -29.88
CA ASP A 23 1.41 7.24 -28.95
C ASP A 23 1.61 5.84 -28.36
N PRO A 24 2.86 5.44 -28.06
CA PRO A 24 3.11 4.20 -27.34
C PRO A 24 2.54 4.31 -25.92
N VAL A 25 1.93 3.22 -25.44
CA VAL A 25 1.57 3.09 -24.03
C VAL A 25 2.85 2.75 -23.28
N LEU A 26 3.21 3.59 -22.32
CA LEU A 26 4.40 3.40 -21.49
C LEU A 26 3.99 2.85 -20.11
N PRO A 27 4.82 1.97 -19.51
CA PRO A 27 4.63 1.50 -18.14
C PRO A 27 4.48 2.65 -17.13
N LEU A 28 3.62 2.44 -16.14
CA LEU A 28 3.41 3.38 -15.04
C LEU A 28 3.86 2.77 -13.71
N ALA A 29 4.40 3.63 -12.84
CA ALA A 29 4.65 3.33 -11.44
C ALA A 29 3.53 3.92 -10.57
N TYR A 30 2.89 3.06 -9.80
CA TYR A 30 1.92 3.38 -8.76
C TYR A 30 2.67 3.38 -7.42
N THR A 31 3.28 4.51 -7.09
CA THR A 31 3.99 4.69 -5.82
C THR A 31 2.98 4.98 -4.72
N MET A 32 2.92 4.14 -3.69
CA MET A 32 1.91 4.24 -2.65
C MET A 32 2.44 3.99 -1.25
N ASP A 33 1.67 4.49 -0.28
CA ASP A 33 1.85 4.28 1.14
C ASP A 33 0.49 4.28 1.86
N ILE A 34 0.41 3.65 3.02
CA ILE A 34 -0.79 3.65 3.87
C ILE A 34 -0.50 4.16 5.27
N GLU A 35 -1.44 4.93 5.80
CA GLU A 35 -1.44 5.28 7.22
C GLU A 35 -2.48 4.43 7.96
N THR A 36 -2.07 3.90 9.11
CA THR A 36 -2.88 2.96 9.88
C THR A 36 -3.04 3.41 11.33
N LEU A 37 -4.17 3.05 11.94
CA LEU A 37 -4.43 3.24 13.36
C LEU A 37 -4.93 1.95 13.99
N ALA A 38 -4.59 1.76 15.27
CA ALA A 38 -5.16 0.69 16.06
C ALA A 38 -6.67 0.92 16.27
N LEU A 39 -7.45 -0.16 16.21
CA LEU A 39 -8.89 -0.14 16.46
C LEU A 39 -9.17 0.13 17.95
N PRO A 40 -10.14 0.98 18.29
CA PRO A 40 -10.51 1.22 19.69
C PRO A 40 -10.82 -0.07 20.47
N ASP A 41 -11.56 -1.00 19.85
CA ASP A 41 -11.92 -2.30 20.46
C ASP A 41 -10.70 -3.20 20.72
N PHE A 42 -9.58 -2.96 20.04
CA PHE A 42 -8.34 -3.67 20.34
C PHE A 42 -7.81 -3.27 21.72
N ARG A 43 -7.89 -1.98 22.08
CA ARG A 43 -7.42 -1.45 23.38
C ARG A 43 -8.00 -2.22 24.56
N GLU A 44 -9.30 -2.50 24.52
CA GLU A 44 -10.01 -3.21 25.59
C GLU A 44 -9.51 -4.65 25.80
N ARG A 45 -8.89 -5.25 24.77
CA ARG A 45 -8.43 -6.64 24.80
C ARG A 45 -6.94 -6.78 25.14
N VAL A 46 -6.15 -5.72 25.02
CA VAL A 46 -4.68 -5.78 25.20
C VAL A 46 -4.30 -6.29 26.58
N GLY A 47 -4.84 -5.70 27.65
CA GLY A 47 -4.49 -6.09 29.02
C GLY A 47 -4.77 -7.56 29.32
N LEU A 48 -5.95 -8.04 28.91
CA LEU A 48 -6.33 -9.45 29.06
C LEU A 48 -5.41 -10.39 28.27
N GLN A 49 -4.99 -9.99 27.06
CA GLN A 49 -4.05 -10.76 26.25
C GLN A 49 -2.66 -10.81 26.89
N LEU A 50 -2.14 -9.69 27.39
CA LEU A 50 -0.84 -9.63 28.05
C LEU A 50 -0.82 -10.45 29.33
N GLU A 51 -1.84 -10.31 30.18
CA GLU A 51 -1.97 -11.10 31.41
C GLU A 51 -2.00 -12.61 31.10
N ARG A 52 -2.80 -13.02 30.10
CA ARG A 52 -2.86 -14.40 29.66
C ARG A 52 -1.51 -14.90 29.14
N THR A 53 -0.83 -14.09 28.34
CA THR A 53 0.47 -14.45 27.73
C THR A 53 1.56 -14.60 28.78
N MET A 54 1.56 -13.72 29.78
CA MET A 54 2.42 -13.78 30.96
C MET A 54 2.16 -15.05 31.78
N ARG A 55 0.89 -15.35 32.11
CA ARG A 55 0.51 -16.56 32.85
C ARG A 55 0.87 -17.86 32.13
N LEU A 56 0.82 -17.87 30.80
CA LEU A 56 1.18 -19.03 29.98
C LEU A 56 2.68 -19.14 29.71
N GLY A 57 3.49 -18.16 30.12
CA GLY A 57 4.94 -18.15 29.85
C GLY A 57 5.29 -17.95 28.36
N ASN A 58 4.36 -17.42 27.57
CA ASN A 58 4.54 -17.17 26.14
C ASN A 58 5.16 -15.78 25.84
N MET A 59 5.35 -14.98 26.88
CA MET A 59 5.88 -13.63 26.78
C MET A 59 7.40 -13.67 26.68
N ARG A 60 7.99 -12.89 25.77
CA ARG A 60 9.46 -12.77 25.67
C ARG A 60 10.00 -12.11 26.95
N LEU A 61 11.21 -12.49 27.37
CA LEU A 61 11.82 -11.96 28.61
C LEU A 61 11.85 -10.43 28.68
N GLU A 62 12.23 -9.77 27.58
CA GLU A 62 12.25 -8.30 27.53
C GLU A 62 10.86 -7.68 27.70
N GLN A 63 9.84 -8.33 27.12
CA GLN A 63 8.46 -7.87 27.25
C GLN A 63 7.92 -8.12 28.66
N GLN A 64 8.26 -9.26 29.25
CA GLN A 64 7.92 -9.59 30.62
C GLN A 64 8.52 -8.58 31.60
N GLN A 65 9.78 -8.19 31.39
CA GLN A 65 10.42 -7.17 32.20
C GLN A 65 9.67 -5.84 32.10
N ARG A 66 9.40 -5.35 30.89
CA ARG A 66 8.63 -4.10 30.70
C ARG A 66 7.24 -4.17 31.31
N TYR A 67 6.53 -5.28 31.14
CA TYR A 67 5.20 -5.49 31.71
C TYR A 67 5.21 -5.46 33.24
N LEU A 68 6.23 -6.04 33.88
CA LEU A 68 6.38 -6.02 35.34
C LEU A 68 6.85 -4.65 35.88
N GLU A 69 7.60 -3.90 35.09
CA GLU A 69 8.04 -2.54 35.43
C GLU A 69 6.87 -1.55 35.37
N ASP A 70 6.09 -1.57 34.28
CA ASP A 70 4.90 -0.73 34.11
C ASP A 70 3.88 -1.39 33.17
N ILE A 71 2.82 -1.95 33.77
CA ILE A 71 1.73 -2.62 33.07
C ILE A 71 1.04 -1.65 32.10
N ALA A 72 0.73 -0.43 32.54
CA ALA A 72 -0.03 0.52 31.75
C ALA A 72 0.77 1.00 30.53
N ALA A 73 2.07 1.20 30.69
CA ALA A 73 2.95 1.56 29.59
C ALA A 73 3.10 0.43 28.56
N GLU A 74 3.22 -0.83 28.98
CA GLU A 74 3.30 -1.96 28.05
C GLU A 74 1.95 -2.24 27.36
N GLU A 75 0.83 -2.03 28.05
CA GLU A 75 -0.51 -2.07 27.44
C GLU A 75 -0.65 -1.00 26.35
N GLU A 76 -0.26 0.24 26.62
CA GLU A 76 -0.32 1.32 25.63
C GLU A 76 0.61 1.04 24.43
N ARG A 77 1.82 0.54 24.68
CA ARG A 77 2.75 0.13 23.62
C ARG A 77 2.15 -0.96 22.73
N CYS A 78 1.56 -2.00 23.33
CA CYS A 78 0.94 -3.09 22.58
C CYS A 78 -0.27 -2.60 21.78
N TYR A 79 -1.07 -1.70 22.35
CA TYR A 79 -2.15 -1.04 21.63
C TYR A 79 -1.64 -0.29 20.39
N GLN A 80 -0.59 0.52 20.51
CA GLN A 80 0.01 1.26 19.39
C GLN A 80 0.54 0.31 18.30
N LEU A 81 1.18 -0.80 18.68
CA LEU A 81 1.61 -1.83 17.73
C LEU A 81 0.43 -2.50 17.00
N GLY A 82 -0.80 -2.39 17.53
CA GLY A 82 -2.00 -2.87 16.87
C GLY A 82 -2.25 -2.25 15.50
N ALA A 83 -1.74 -1.04 15.24
CA ALA A 83 -1.78 -0.40 13.93
C ALA A 83 -1.00 -1.19 12.87
N LEU A 84 -0.02 -2.01 13.28
CA LEU A 84 0.82 -2.80 12.37
C LEU A 84 0.21 -4.16 11.99
N SER A 85 -1.04 -4.45 12.34
CA SER A 85 -1.75 -5.65 11.93
C SER A 85 -3.18 -5.34 11.51
N ALA A 86 -3.60 -5.83 10.34
CA ALA A 86 -4.95 -5.60 9.80
C ALA A 86 -6.09 -6.21 10.65
N THR A 87 -5.75 -7.10 11.59
CA THR A 87 -6.73 -7.68 12.53
C THR A 87 -7.02 -6.78 13.74
N SER A 88 -6.07 -5.90 14.09
CA SER A 88 -6.13 -5.00 15.24
C SER A 88 -6.10 -3.52 14.86
N GLY A 89 -5.81 -3.21 13.60
CA GLY A 89 -5.78 -1.87 13.04
C GLY A 89 -6.71 -1.73 11.85
N ARG A 90 -6.75 -0.50 11.34
CA ARG A 90 -7.50 -0.08 10.16
C ARG A 90 -6.69 0.91 9.36
N ILE A 91 -7.02 1.04 8.08
CA ILE A 91 -6.48 2.08 7.20
C ILE A 91 -7.20 3.40 7.53
N VAL A 92 -6.42 4.47 7.64
CA VAL A 92 -6.91 5.85 7.77
C VAL A 92 -6.81 6.53 6.43
N CYS A 93 -5.65 6.44 5.78
CA CYS A 93 -5.47 6.99 4.45
C CYS A 93 -4.58 6.09 3.60
N LEU A 94 -4.74 6.24 2.29
CA LEU A 94 -3.93 5.61 1.27
C LEU A 94 -3.57 6.69 0.26
N ALA A 95 -2.28 6.94 0.08
CA ALA A 95 -1.77 7.88 -0.90
C ALA A 95 -1.19 7.11 -2.08
N VAL A 96 -1.49 7.53 -3.31
CA VAL A 96 -0.94 6.97 -4.55
C VAL A 96 -0.49 8.10 -5.46
N HIS A 97 0.76 8.05 -5.88
CA HIS A 97 1.27 8.81 -7.02
C HIS A 97 1.41 7.86 -8.20
N VAL A 98 0.69 8.14 -9.28
CA VAL A 98 0.80 7.44 -10.56
C VAL A 98 1.66 8.28 -11.49
N GLY A 99 2.75 7.72 -11.98
CA GLY A 99 3.66 8.43 -12.89
C GLY A 99 4.58 7.49 -13.67
N PRO A 100 5.59 8.02 -14.38
CA PRO A 100 6.52 7.19 -15.12
C PRO A 100 7.33 6.29 -14.18
N VAL A 101 7.65 5.09 -14.65
CA VAL A 101 8.65 4.25 -14.00
C VAL A 101 10.00 4.97 -14.08
N PRO A 102 10.74 5.14 -12.95
CA PRO A 102 12.07 5.71 -12.99
C PRO A 102 12.94 4.99 -14.02
N GLU A 103 13.80 5.72 -14.73
CA GLU A 103 14.69 5.19 -15.79
C GLU A 103 14.02 4.85 -17.13
N LEU A 104 12.68 4.90 -17.23
CA LEU A 104 11.92 4.74 -18.48
C LEU A 104 11.36 6.06 -19.04
N GLU A 105 11.84 7.20 -18.54
CA GLU A 105 11.48 8.51 -19.07
C GLU A 105 12.02 8.67 -20.49
N ILE A 106 11.12 8.90 -21.45
CA ILE A 106 11.50 9.09 -22.85
C ILE A 106 11.31 10.55 -23.24
N GLU A 107 12.40 11.18 -23.70
CA GLU A 107 12.41 12.59 -24.10
C GLU A 107 11.35 12.84 -25.19
N GLY A 108 10.48 13.85 -24.97
CA GLY A 108 9.45 14.24 -25.92
C GLY A 108 8.12 13.46 -25.82
N VAL A 109 7.96 12.59 -24.82
CA VAL A 109 6.66 12.00 -24.45
C VAL A 109 6.14 12.71 -23.20
N GLU A 110 4.93 13.25 -23.26
CA GLU A 110 4.26 13.72 -22.05
C GLU A 110 3.84 12.50 -21.23
N HIS A 111 4.36 12.40 -20.01
CA HIS A 111 3.95 11.38 -19.05
C HIS A 111 2.77 11.92 -18.25
N ASN A 112 1.64 11.21 -18.30
CA ASN A 112 0.52 11.51 -17.42
C ASN A 112 0.92 11.17 -15.99
N GLN A 113 0.91 12.18 -15.12
CA GLN A 113 1.13 12.02 -13.69
C GLN A 113 -0.12 12.45 -12.93
N SER A 114 -0.43 11.75 -11.84
CA SER A 114 -1.56 12.08 -11.00
C SER A 114 -1.33 11.64 -9.56
N GLU A 115 -1.85 12.44 -8.63
CA GLU A 115 -1.81 12.17 -7.20
C GLU A 115 -3.23 11.87 -6.71
N HIS A 116 -3.34 10.83 -5.88
CA HIS A 116 -4.60 10.36 -5.33
C HIS A 116 -4.44 10.16 -3.83
N VAL A 117 -5.41 10.64 -3.06
CA VAL A 117 -5.51 10.38 -1.63
C VAL A 117 -6.88 9.81 -1.36
N PHE A 118 -6.92 8.69 -0.65
CA PHE A 118 -8.15 8.01 -0.25
C PHE A 118 -8.23 7.98 1.28
N GLY A 119 -9.45 8.03 1.82
CA GLY A 119 -9.68 7.99 3.28
C GLY A 119 -9.61 9.35 3.97
N ILE A 120 -9.21 10.40 3.25
CA ILE A 120 -9.26 11.80 3.71
C ILE A 120 -9.98 12.63 2.65
N ASP A 121 -10.96 13.43 3.06
CA ASP A 121 -11.69 14.32 2.17
C ASP A 121 -10.95 15.64 1.90
N ALA A 122 -11.53 16.50 1.06
CA ALA A 122 -10.93 17.77 0.68
C ALA A 122 -10.79 18.77 1.83
N ASP A 123 -11.56 18.60 2.91
CA ASP A 123 -11.50 19.43 4.11
C ASP A 123 -10.54 18.84 5.16
N GLY A 124 -9.94 17.69 4.88
CA GLY A 124 -8.98 17.01 5.76
C GLY A 124 -9.63 16.09 6.80
N TYR A 125 -10.91 15.75 6.66
CA TYR A 125 -11.59 14.82 7.55
C TYR A 125 -11.48 13.37 7.07
N GLU A 126 -11.48 12.46 8.03
CA GLU A 126 -11.45 11.03 7.77
C GLU A 126 -12.76 10.55 7.12
N GLU A 127 -12.62 9.77 6.06
CA GLU A 127 -13.71 9.05 5.41
C GLU A 127 -13.77 7.58 5.87
N ASP A 128 -14.90 6.92 5.60
CA ASP A 128 -15.05 5.49 5.88
C ASP A 128 -14.00 4.64 5.12
N GLU A 129 -13.35 3.70 5.83
CA GLU A 129 -12.30 2.84 5.28
C GLU A 129 -12.76 2.08 4.02
N LYS A 130 -14.01 1.62 3.97
CA LYS A 130 -14.55 0.94 2.79
C LYS A 130 -14.58 1.85 1.57
N ARG A 131 -14.89 3.13 1.78
CA ARG A 131 -14.87 4.13 0.70
C ARG A 131 -13.45 4.36 0.20
N ALA A 132 -12.48 4.45 1.11
CA ALA A 132 -11.07 4.57 0.76
C ALA A 132 -10.59 3.39 -0.11
N LEU A 133 -10.82 2.16 0.36
CA LEU A 133 -10.45 0.93 -0.34
C LEU A 133 -11.16 0.79 -1.69
N THR A 134 -12.44 1.14 -1.76
CA THR A 134 -13.19 1.11 -3.03
C THR A 134 -12.64 2.14 -4.01
N GLY A 135 -12.26 3.33 -3.54
CA GLY A 135 -11.60 4.36 -4.34
C GLY A 135 -10.27 3.86 -4.93
N PHE A 136 -9.43 3.26 -4.08
CA PHE A 136 -8.17 2.66 -4.51
C PHE A 136 -8.36 1.55 -5.54
N LEU A 137 -9.29 0.61 -5.32
CA LEU A 137 -9.60 -0.44 -6.29
C LEU A 137 -10.15 0.11 -7.60
N ASN A 138 -10.87 1.23 -7.58
CA ASN A 138 -11.31 1.89 -8.80
C ASN A 138 -10.15 2.52 -9.56
N LEU A 139 -9.16 3.08 -8.87
CA LEU A 139 -7.93 3.58 -9.51
C LEU A 139 -7.15 2.45 -10.19
N LEU A 140 -7.09 1.28 -9.56
CA LEU A 140 -6.40 0.10 -10.10
C LEU A 140 -7.15 -0.60 -11.25
N LYS A 141 -8.31 -0.12 -11.71
CA LYS A 141 -9.03 -0.74 -12.84
C LYS A 141 -8.26 -0.67 -14.15
N ASP A 142 -7.46 0.39 -14.30
CA ASP A 142 -6.66 0.63 -15.50
C ASP A 142 -5.20 0.16 -15.33
N PHE A 143 -4.86 -0.45 -14.18
CA PHE A 143 -3.54 -1.00 -13.90
C PHE A 143 -3.30 -2.26 -14.75
N ASP A 144 -2.20 -2.28 -15.50
CA ASP A 144 -1.76 -3.44 -16.28
C ASP A 144 -0.72 -4.27 -15.49
N PRO A 145 -1.07 -5.48 -15.02
CA PRO A 145 -0.15 -6.29 -14.22
C PRO A 145 1.05 -6.84 -15.00
N ASP A 146 1.06 -6.77 -16.33
CA ASP A 146 2.18 -7.21 -17.15
C ASP A 146 3.23 -6.10 -17.36
N THR A 147 2.85 -4.83 -17.20
CA THR A 147 3.73 -3.68 -17.47
C THR A 147 3.89 -2.70 -16.32
N ASP A 148 2.84 -2.45 -15.55
CA ASP A 148 2.86 -1.45 -14.48
C ASP A 148 3.46 -1.99 -13.19
N GLU A 149 3.99 -1.08 -12.38
CA GLU A 149 4.65 -1.40 -11.12
C GLU A 149 3.92 -0.78 -9.94
N ILE A 150 3.72 -1.55 -8.86
CA ILE A 150 3.34 -1.00 -7.56
C ILE A 150 4.61 -0.83 -6.73
N VAL A 151 4.86 0.40 -6.31
CA VAL A 151 6.07 0.79 -5.58
C VAL A 151 5.68 1.33 -4.21
N GLY A 152 6.45 1.03 -3.17
CA GLY A 152 6.18 1.52 -1.82
C GLY A 152 7.23 1.06 -0.82
N HIS A 153 7.26 1.69 0.35
CA HIS A 153 8.21 1.33 1.40
C HIS A 153 7.67 0.14 2.20
N ASN A 154 8.24 -1.06 1.96
CA ASN A 154 7.77 -2.33 2.52
C ASN A 154 6.41 -2.81 1.95
N ILE A 155 6.12 -2.46 0.70
CA ILE A 155 4.88 -2.77 -0.03
C ILE A 155 4.46 -4.26 0.05
N LEU A 156 5.43 -5.18 -0.08
CA LEU A 156 5.20 -6.63 -0.01
C LEU A 156 5.12 -7.17 1.43
N GLY A 157 5.77 -6.49 2.37
CA GLY A 157 5.88 -6.94 3.77
C GLY A 157 4.80 -6.36 4.69
N PHE A 158 4.14 -5.28 4.27
CA PHE A 158 3.16 -4.58 5.09
C PHE A 158 1.96 -4.08 4.28
N ASP A 159 2.12 -3.10 3.40
CA ASP A 159 0.99 -2.35 2.84
C ASP A 159 -0.01 -3.22 2.07
N LEU A 160 0.45 -3.98 1.07
CA LEU A 160 -0.44 -4.84 0.28
C LEU A 160 -1.04 -5.98 1.12
N PRO A 161 -0.27 -6.71 1.97
CA PRO A 161 -0.86 -7.68 2.90
C PRO A 161 -1.89 -7.07 3.86
N PHE A 162 -1.68 -5.83 4.29
CA PHE A 162 -2.61 -5.13 5.17
C PHE A 162 -3.91 -4.82 4.43
N ILE A 163 -3.82 -4.16 3.27
CA ILE A 163 -4.95 -3.85 2.39
C ILE A 163 -5.73 -5.11 2.03
N PHE A 164 -5.04 -6.20 1.66
CA PHE A 164 -5.69 -7.46 1.27
C PHE A 164 -6.54 -8.08 2.38
N GLN A 165 -6.17 -7.86 3.65
CA GLN A 165 -6.92 -8.38 4.80
C GLN A 165 -8.13 -7.52 5.19
N ARG A 166 -8.21 -6.27 4.70
CA ARG A 166 -9.29 -5.30 4.99
C ARG A 166 -10.36 -5.33 3.91
#